data_AF-A0A2E7D9L7-F1
#
_entry.id   AF-A0A2E7D9L7-F1
#
_cell.length_a   1.000
_cell.length_b   1.000
_cell.length_c   1.000
_cell.angle_alpha   90.00
_cell.angle_beta   90.00
_cell.angle_gamma   90.00
#
_symmetry.space_group_name_H-M   'P 1'
#
loop_
_entity.id
_entity.type
_entity.pdbx_description
1 polymer ?
#
loop_
_entity_poly.entity_id
_entity_poly.type
_entity_poly.pdbx_seq_one_letter_code
_entity_poly.pdbx_strand_id
1 'polypeptide(L)'
;MKIPLHIKLYLRSARGQLTLIAVVLVGAVVMAAISVGLRSLFFDGTIRQKLPSATEQVQKIVERITEGKGDIARVDEFTDRELQEVYGLLINEPEVDTERIISARLSSQHTGYMLRQLRVTHVVGNQIQRTQALELMNLINDPKVAQEALKLGRFALRRAKNRQEPAIVKKATSVIRHLEELF
;
A
#
# COMPACT_ATOMS: atom_id res chain seq x y z
N MET A 1 -40.17 -32.69 2.32
CA MET A 1 -39.86 -32.66 3.76
C MET A 1 -41.07 -32.09 4.51
N LYS A 2 -41.75 -32.85 5.38
CA LYS A 2 -42.93 -32.34 6.13
C LYS A 2 -42.46 -31.67 7.42
N ILE A 3 -42.76 -30.38 7.61
CA ILE A 3 -42.46 -29.65 8.85
C ILE A 3 -43.41 -30.15 9.95
N PRO A 4 -42.91 -30.61 11.10
CA PRO A 4 -43.72 -31.04 12.23
C PRO A 4 -44.73 -29.99 12.72
N LEU A 5 -45.91 -30.42 13.14
CA LEU A 5 -47.02 -29.52 13.55
C LEU A 5 -46.62 -28.58 14.71
N HIS A 6 -45.83 -29.06 15.67
CA HIS A 6 -45.37 -28.26 16.81
C HIS A 6 -44.45 -27.10 16.37
N ILE A 7 -43.63 -27.30 15.33
CA ILE A 7 -42.79 -26.23 14.76
C ILE A 7 -43.65 -25.17 14.07
N LYS A 8 -44.68 -25.58 13.33
CA LYS A 8 -45.62 -24.64 12.69
C LYS A 8 -46.36 -23.77 13.71
N LEU A 9 -46.79 -24.35 14.83
CA LEU A 9 -47.46 -23.62 15.91
C LEU A 9 -46.49 -22.66 16.60
N TYR A 10 -45.25 -23.09 16.85
CA TYR A 10 -44.22 -22.24 17.44
C TYR A 10 -43.88 -21.04 16.56
N LEU A 11 -43.68 -21.23 15.24
CA LEU A 11 -43.39 -20.16 14.28
C LEU A 11 -44.52 -19.11 14.16
N ARG A 12 -45.77 -19.48 14.50
CA ARG A 12 -46.91 -18.54 14.55
C ARG A 12 -47.00 -17.77 15.87
N SER A 13 -46.28 -18.18 16.91
CA SER A 13 -46.25 -17.47 18.18
C SER A 13 -45.35 -16.23 18.09
N ALA A 14 -45.65 -15.19 18.87
CA ALA A 14 -44.82 -13.99 18.96
C ALA A 14 -43.36 -14.31 19.35
N ARG A 15 -43.15 -15.28 20.25
CA ARG A 15 -41.81 -15.75 20.62
C ARG A 15 -41.08 -16.37 19.43
N GLY A 16 -41.73 -17.27 18.70
CA GLY A 16 -41.12 -17.90 17.52
C GLY A 16 -40.81 -16.91 16.41
N GLN A 17 -41.68 -15.91 16.19
CA GLN A 17 -41.42 -14.82 15.23
C GLN A 17 -40.22 -13.95 15.66
N LEU A 18 -40.13 -13.57 16.94
CA LEU A 18 -38.98 -12.82 17.46
C LEU A 18 -37.68 -13.62 17.35
N THR A 19 -37.71 -14.92 17.66
CA THR A 19 -36.54 -15.79 17.49
C THR A 19 -36.13 -15.90 16.03
N LEU A 20 -37.07 -16.02 15.09
CA LEU A 20 -36.78 -16.06 13.66
C LEU A 20 -36.12 -14.75 13.19
N ILE A 21 -36.66 -13.60 13.60
CA ILE A 21 -36.10 -12.28 13.28
C ILE A 21 -34.68 -12.16 13.84
N ALA A 22 -34.47 -12.56 15.10
CA ALA A 22 -33.15 -12.52 15.72
C ALA A 22 -32.14 -13.40 14.96
N VAL A 23 -32.51 -14.63 14.57
CA VAL A 23 -31.64 -15.52 13.80
C VAL A 23 -31.31 -14.93 12.43
N VAL A 24 -32.28 -14.34 11.73
CA VAL A 24 -32.05 -13.69 10.44
C VAL A 24 -31.11 -12.49 10.59
N LEU A 25 -31.30 -11.65 11.61
CA LEU A 25 -30.44 -10.50 11.88
C LEU A 25 -29.01 -10.93 12.21
N VAL A 26 -28.83 -11.91 13.09
CA VAL A 26 -27.50 -12.46 13.42
C VAL A 26 -26.85 -13.05 12.17
N GLY A 27 -27.60 -13.82 11.38
CA GLY A 27 -27.11 -14.37 10.11
C GLY A 27 -26.65 -13.28 9.13
N ALA A 28 -27.42 -12.19 9.00
CA ALA A 28 -27.07 -11.06 8.15
C ALA A 28 -25.81 -10.34 8.64
N VAL A 29 -25.66 -10.11 9.95
CA VAL A 29 -24.45 -9.50 10.54
C VAL A 29 -23.22 -10.36 10.31
N VAL A 30 -23.33 -11.68 10.51
CA VAL A 30 -22.23 -12.63 10.26
C VAL A 30 -21.84 -12.62 8.78
N MET A 31 -22.81 -12.68 7.87
CA MET A 31 -22.54 -12.63 6.42
C MET A 31 -21.91 -11.29 6.00
N ALA A 32 -22.32 -10.17 6.60
CA ALA A 32 -21.71 -8.87 6.36
C ALA A 32 -20.26 -8.83 6.84
N ALA A 33 -19.98 -9.35 8.04
CA ALA A 33 -18.62 -9.43 8.58
C ALA A 33 -17.71 -10.31 7.71
N ILE A 34 -18.21 -11.48 7.27
CA ILE A 34 -17.49 -12.36 6.34
C ILE A 34 -17.25 -11.65 5.01
N SER A 35 -18.25 -10.99 4.43
CA SER A 35 -18.10 -10.27 3.16
C SER A 35 -17.05 -9.16 3.24
N VAL A 36 -17.01 -8.41 4.34
CA VAL A 36 -15.98 -7.40 4.60
C VAL A 36 -14.59 -8.04 4.74
N GLY A 37 -14.47 -9.16 5.47
CA GLY A 37 -13.20 -9.87 5.64
C GLY A 37 -12.70 -10.54 4.35
N LEU A 38 -13.61 -11.10 3.54
CA LEU A 38 -13.26 -11.65 2.23
C LEU A 38 -12.85 -10.55 1.25
N ARG A 39 -13.45 -9.37 1.35
CA ARG A 39 -13.09 -8.24 0.49
C ARG A 39 -11.63 -7.83 0.69
N SER A 40 -11.16 -7.73 1.93
CA SER A 40 -9.75 -7.40 2.20
C SER A 40 -8.82 -8.51 1.69
N LEU A 41 -9.16 -9.78 1.92
CA LEU A 41 -8.32 -10.89 1.48
C LEU A 41 -8.22 -11.03 -0.05
N PHE A 42 -9.34 -10.93 -0.77
CA PHE A 42 -9.35 -11.18 -2.22
C PHE A 42 -8.98 -9.94 -3.05
N PHE A 43 -9.44 -8.75 -2.67
CA PHE A 43 -9.24 -7.55 -3.50
C PHE A 43 -7.92 -6.83 -3.24
N ASP A 44 -7.41 -6.79 -2.01
CA ASP A 44 -6.12 -6.12 -1.75
C ASP A 44 -4.94 -6.91 -2.36
N GLY A 45 -5.09 -8.22 -2.55
CA GLY A 45 -4.12 -9.04 -3.26
C GLY A 45 -4.07 -8.78 -4.76
N THR A 46 -5.23 -8.49 -5.39
CA THR A 46 -5.37 -8.37 -6.86
C THR A 46 -5.25 -6.94 -7.38
N ILE A 47 -5.62 -5.92 -6.59
CA ILE A 47 -5.49 -4.52 -7.01
C ILE A 47 -4.07 -4.04 -6.70
N ARG A 48 -3.17 -4.29 -7.65
CA ARG A 48 -1.78 -3.81 -7.60
C ARG A 48 -1.56 -2.76 -8.69
N GLN A 49 -0.73 -1.77 -8.41
CA GLN A 49 -0.19 -0.94 -9.47
C GLN A 49 0.62 -1.85 -10.39
N LYS A 50 0.28 -1.88 -11.69
CA LYS A 50 1.11 -2.52 -12.70
C LYS A 50 2.30 -1.61 -12.96
N LEU A 51 3.43 -1.98 -12.36
CA LEU A 51 4.72 -1.38 -12.62
C LEU A 51 5.46 -2.24 -13.64
N PRO A 52 6.26 -1.66 -14.54
CA PRO A 52 7.07 -2.45 -15.46
C PRO A 52 8.05 -3.31 -14.67
N SER A 53 8.18 -4.57 -15.07
CA SER A 53 9.25 -5.43 -14.57
C SER A 53 10.59 -4.91 -15.06
N ALA A 54 11.59 -4.96 -14.20
CA ALA A 54 12.94 -4.58 -14.59
C ALA A 54 13.45 -5.49 -15.71
N THR A 55 14.05 -4.90 -16.73
CA THR A 55 14.82 -5.67 -17.70
C THR A 55 16.04 -6.28 -17.02
N GLU A 56 16.56 -7.38 -17.58
CA GLU A 56 17.76 -8.05 -17.07
C GLU A 56 18.95 -7.09 -16.97
N GLN A 57 19.04 -6.12 -17.88
CA GLN A 57 20.06 -5.08 -17.86
C GLN A 57 19.92 -4.18 -16.64
N VAL A 58 18.72 -3.64 -16.38
CA VAL A 58 18.47 -2.77 -15.21
C VAL A 58 18.70 -3.54 -13.92
N GLN A 59 18.20 -4.77 -13.83
CA GLN A 59 18.40 -5.62 -12.66
C GLN A 59 19.89 -5.85 -12.38
N LYS A 60 20.69 -6.20 -13.40
CA LYS A 60 22.15 -6.36 -13.26
C LYS A 60 22.84 -5.07 -12.82
N ILE A 61 22.40 -3.91 -13.30
CA ILE A 61 22.99 -2.62 -12.88
C ILE A 61 22.70 -2.38 -11.41
N VAL A 62 21.43 -2.53 -11.00
CA VAL A 62 20.98 -2.36 -9.62
C VAL A 62 21.75 -3.30 -8.69
N GLU A 63 21.80 -4.59 -9.02
CA GLU A 63 22.54 -5.61 -8.23
C GLU A 63 24.03 -5.26 -8.10
N ARG A 64 24.69 -4.84 -9.19
CA ARG A 64 26.11 -4.46 -9.11
C ARG A 64 26.32 -3.25 -8.20
N ILE A 65 25.44 -2.26 -8.26
CA ILE A 65 25.51 -1.08 -7.40
C ILE A 65 25.31 -1.48 -5.94
N THR A 66 24.34 -2.33 -5.62
CA THR A 66 24.04 -2.74 -4.24
C THR A 66 25.09 -3.68 -3.67
N GLU A 67 25.80 -4.44 -4.50
CA GLU A 67 27.01 -5.20 -4.11
C GLU A 67 28.27 -4.33 -3.96
N GLY A 68 28.19 -3.02 -4.21
CA GLY A 68 29.34 -2.11 -4.18
C GLY A 68 30.33 -2.30 -5.34
N LYS A 69 29.95 -3.04 -6.38
CA LYS A 69 30.77 -3.34 -7.58
C LYS A 69 30.39 -2.48 -8.80
N GLY A 70 29.33 -1.70 -8.69
CA GLY A 70 28.78 -0.85 -9.74
C GLY A 70 29.03 0.63 -9.46
N ASP A 71 28.92 1.44 -10.51
CA ASP A 71 29.02 2.90 -10.38
C ASP A 71 27.64 3.48 -10.07
N ILE A 72 27.52 4.14 -8.92
CA ILE A 72 26.29 4.83 -8.51
C ILE A 72 25.95 6.01 -9.41
N ALA A 73 26.95 6.63 -10.07
CA ALA A 73 26.71 7.73 -11.00
C ALA A 73 25.83 7.30 -12.20
N ARG A 74 25.82 6.00 -12.54
CA ARG A 74 24.96 5.47 -13.60
C ARG A 74 23.46 5.71 -13.35
N VAL A 75 23.06 5.85 -12.08
CA VAL A 75 21.67 6.17 -11.68
C VAL A 75 21.24 7.55 -12.19
N ASP A 76 22.16 8.49 -12.30
CA ASP A 76 21.89 9.85 -12.75
C ASP A 76 21.59 9.87 -14.26
N GLU A 77 22.13 8.90 -14.99
CA GLU A 77 22.01 8.74 -16.43
C GLU A 77 20.86 7.80 -16.84
N PHE A 78 20.03 7.35 -15.90
CA PHE A 78 18.90 6.50 -16.25
C PHE A 78 17.89 7.24 -17.15
N THR A 79 17.51 6.57 -18.23
CA THR A 79 16.41 7.01 -19.07
C THR A 79 15.08 6.94 -18.31
N ASP A 80 14.06 7.67 -18.78
CA ASP A 80 12.71 7.60 -18.19
C ASP A 80 12.15 6.17 -18.06
N ARG A 81 12.51 5.30 -19.01
CA ARG A 81 12.12 3.89 -18.98
C ARG A 81 12.86 3.13 -17.88
N GLU A 82 14.19 3.29 -17.80
CA GLU A 82 14.99 2.67 -16.75
C GLU A 82 14.54 3.14 -15.35
N LEU A 83 14.21 4.43 -15.20
CA LEU A 83 13.66 4.97 -13.95
C LEU A 83 12.32 4.32 -13.55
N GLN A 84 11.46 3.99 -14.52
CA GLN A 84 10.22 3.24 -14.26
C GLN A 84 10.49 1.81 -13.83
N GLU A 85 11.44 1.14 -14.49
CA GLU A 85 11.85 -0.22 -14.18
C GLU A 85 12.48 -0.30 -12.78
N VAL A 86 13.41 0.60 -12.44
CA VAL A 86 14.03 0.66 -11.11
C VAL A 86 13.00 1.01 -10.04
N TYR A 87 12.11 1.97 -10.28
CA TYR A 87 11.02 2.26 -9.34
C TYR A 87 10.13 1.03 -9.11
N GLY A 88 9.79 0.30 -10.18
CA GLY A 88 9.07 -0.95 -10.12
C GLY A 88 9.76 -1.99 -9.25
N LEU A 89 11.07 -2.13 -9.42
CA LEU A 89 11.91 -3.04 -8.64
C LEU A 89 11.90 -2.66 -7.16
N LEU A 90 12.17 -1.40 -6.82
CA LEU A 90 12.19 -0.92 -5.43
C LEU A 90 10.85 -1.08 -4.71
N ILE A 91 9.73 -0.95 -5.43
CA ILE A 91 8.38 -1.06 -4.85
C ILE A 91 7.94 -2.51 -4.68
N ASN A 92 8.30 -3.39 -5.62
CA ASN A 92 7.85 -4.79 -5.61
C ASN A 92 8.83 -5.74 -4.90
N GLU A 93 10.12 -5.41 -4.90
CA GLU A 93 11.24 -6.22 -4.40
C GLU A 93 12.17 -5.34 -3.55
N PRO A 94 11.72 -4.90 -2.37
CA PRO A 94 12.47 -3.96 -1.54
C PRO A 94 13.79 -4.56 -1.01
N GLU A 95 13.95 -5.89 -1.01
CA GLU A 95 15.20 -6.54 -0.57
C GLU A 95 16.39 -6.22 -1.50
N VAL A 96 16.11 -5.85 -2.75
CA VAL A 96 17.15 -5.56 -3.74
C VAL A 96 18.02 -4.36 -3.34
N ASP A 97 17.46 -3.38 -2.63
CA ASP A 97 18.16 -2.17 -2.19
C ASP A 97 18.16 -2.08 -0.65
N THR A 98 18.68 -3.12 0.00
CA THR A 98 18.69 -3.24 1.48
C THR A 98 19.36 -2.04 2.17
N GLU A 99 20.46 -1.54 1.61
CA GLU A 99 21.18 -0.36 2.14
C GLU A 99 20.57 0.98 1.70
N ARG A 100 19.51 0.95 0.88
CA ARG A 100 18.78 2.13 0.37
C ARG A 100 19.64 3.10 -0.44
N ILE A 101 20.73 2.61 -1.02
CA ILE A 101 21.69 3.40 -1.78
C ILE A 101 21.02 3.97 -3.03
N ILE A 102 20.32 3.11 -3.77
CA ILE A 102 19.69 3.50 -5.04
C ILE A 102 18.49 4.40 -4.76
N SER A 103 17.69 4.03 -3.76
CA SER A 103 16.53 4.79 -3.31
C SER A 103 16.89 6.22 -2.87
N ALA A 104 17.99 6.38 -2.13
CA ALA A 104 18.50 7.68 -1.72
C ALA A 104 19.02 8.50 -2.91
N ARG A 105 19.73 7.86 -3.85
CA ARG A 105 20.22 8.55 -5.06
C ARG A 105 19.07 9.02 -5.95
N LEU A 106 18.08 8.16 -6.21
CA LEU A 106 16.89 8.52 -6.99
C LEU A 106 16.10 9.66 -6.33
N SER A 107 15.97 9.64 -5.00
CA SER A 107 15.24 10.67 -4.27
C SER A 107 15.94 12.05 -4.35
N SER A 108 17.26 12.07 -4.49
CA SER A 108 18.04 13.32 -4.61
C SER A 108 18.14 13.85 -6.04
N GLN A 109 18.30 12.98 -7.04
CA GLN A 109 18.53 13.40 -8.44
C GLN A 109 17.25 13.46 -9.26
N HIS A 110 16.30 12.56 -9.01
CA HIS A 110 15.09 12.36 -9.81
C HIS A 110 13.83 12.68 -9.02
N THR A 111 13.90 13.66 -8.14
CA THR A 111 12.88 13.95 -7.12
C THR A 111 11.48 14.19 -7.70
N GLY A 112 11.38 14.98 -8.77
CA GLY A 112 10.08 15.29 -9.40
C GLY A 112 9.41 14.05 -9.98
N TYR A 113 10.20 13.14 -10.55
CA TYR A 113 9.73 11.85 -11.03
C TYR A 113 9.30 10.95 -9.86
N MET A 114 10.15 10.82 -8.83
CA MET A 114 9.88 10.00 -7.64
C MET A 114 8.59 10.43 -6.94
N LEU A 115 8.40 11.73 -6.66
CA LEU A 115 7.18 12.24 -6.02
C LEU A 115 5.91 11.94 -6.85
N ARG A 116 6.02 12.00 -8.18
CA ARG A 116 4.89 11.67 -9.06
C ARG A 116 4.53 10.19 -8.95
N GLN A 117 5.52 9.30 -8.99
CA GLN A 117 5.27 7.86 -8.87
C GLN A 117 4.71 7.49 -7.49
N LEU A 118 5.31 8.02 -6.42
CA LEU A 118 4.83 7.83 -5.05
C LEU A 118 3.37 8.25 -4.89
N ARG A 119 2.98 9.37 -5.51
CA ARG A 119 1.57 9.81 -5.54
C ARG A 119 0.67 8.79 -6.21
N VAL A 120 1.06 8.28 -7.38
CA VAL A 120 0.29 7.25 -8.09
C VAL A 120 0.17 5.99 -7.22
N THR A 121 1.26 5.52 -6.63
CA THR A 121 1.28 4.32 -5.78
C THR A 121 0.38 4.46 -4.55
N HIS A 122 0.32 5.62 -3.90
CA HIS A 122 -0.63 5.84 -2.80
C HIS A 122 -2.10 5.79 -3.23
N VAL A 123 -2.39 6.10 -4.50
CA VAL A 123 -3.76 6.05 -5.03
C VAL A 123 -4.14 4.64 -5.45
N VAL A 124 -3.30 3.97 -6.25
CA VAL A 124 -3.65 2.71 -6.95
C VAL A 124 -2.90 1.48 -6.48
N GLY A 125 -1.77 1.64 -5.79
CA GLY A 125 -0.96 0.52 -5.29
C GLY A 125 -1.67 -0.23 -4.16
N ASN A 126 -1.29 -1.49 -3.93
CA ASN A 126 -1.81 -2.30 -2.82
C ASN A 126 -1.19 -1.87 -1.46
N GLN A 127 -1.56 -2.54 -0.37
CA GLN A 127 -1.03 -2.21 0.96
C GLN A 127 0.51 -2.29 1.04
N ILE A 128 1.12 -3.29 0.41
CA ILE A 128 2.58 -3.49 0.39
C ILE A 128 3.25 -2.34 -0.36
N GLN A 129 2.82 -2.07 -1.59
CA GLN A 129 3.36 -1.00 -2.44
C GLN A 129 3.20 0.38 -1.80
N ARG A 130 2.05 0.64 -1.16
CA ARG A 130 1.83 1.89 -0.41
C ARG A 130 2.74 2.02 0.80
N THR A 131 3.03 0.91 1.48
CA THR A 131 3.97 0.89 2.60
C THR A 131 5.38 1.18 2.10
N GLN A 132 5.82 0.54 1.02
CA GLN A 132 7.13 0.80 0.41
C GLN A 132 7.26 2.24 -0.11
N ALA A 133 6.21 2.79 -0.71
CA ALA A 133 6.19 4.20 -1.10
C ALA A 133 6.39 5.15 0.09
N LEU A 134 5.77 4.87 1.25
CA LEU A 134 6.05 5.65 2.47
C LEU A 134 7.50 5.50 2.95
N GLU A 135 8.10 4.33 2.76
CA GLU A 135 9.51 4.09 3.11
C GLU A 135 10.47 4.86 2.22
N LEU A 136 10.19 4.94 0.92
CA LEU A 136 10.96 5.77 0.00
C LEU A 136 10.80 7.25 0.32
N MET A 137 9.60 7.70 0.68
CA MET A 137 9.38 9.08 1.13
C MET A 137 10.21 9.44 2.37
N ASN A 138 10.50 8.46 3.23
CA ASN A 138 11.31 8.68 4.43
C ASN A 138 12.81 8.88 4.13
N LEU A 139 13.22 8.83 2.86
CA LEU A 139 14.59 9.09 2.43
C LEU A 139 14.76 10.51 1.87
N ILE A 140 13.68 11.28 1.83
CA ILE A 140 13.70 12.66 1.36
C ILE A 140 14.29 13.54 2.45
N ASN A 141 15.46 14.12 2.18
CA ASN A 141 16.16 15.02 3.10
C ASN A 141 16.23 16.48 2.60
N ASP A 142 15.83 16.76 1.35
CA ASP A 142 15.81 18.13 0.82
C ASP A 142 14.58 18.88 1.37
N PRO A 143 14.75 20.00 2.09
CA PRO A 143 13.64 20.81 2.58
C PRO A 143 12.67 21.24 1.46
N LYS A 144 13.11 21.64 0.28
CA LYS A 144 12.17 22.08 -0.77
C LYS A 144 11.23 20.94 -1.19
N VAL A 145 11.76 19.73 -1.22
CA VAL A 145 11.03 18.51 -1.57
C VAL A 145 10.15 18.05 -0.42
N ALA A 146 10.64 18.14 0.81
CA ALA A 146 9.96 17.66 1.98
C ALA A 146 8.58 18.33 2.17
N GLN A 147 8.38 19.57 1.71
CA GLN A 147 7.06 20.21 1.74
C GLN A 147 6.04 19.51 0.82
N GLU A 148 6.45 19.14 -0.39
CA GLU A 148 5.61 18.38 -1.32
C GLU A 148 5.36 16.95 -0.80
N ALA A 149 6.41 16.30 -0.27
CA ALA A 149 6.31 14.99 0.36
C ALA A 149 5.37 15.00 1.57
N LEU A 150 5.37 16.08 2.36
CA LEU A 150 4.49 16.25 3.52
C LEU A 150 3.02 16.32 3.12
N LYS A 151 2.70 17.06 2.05
CA LYS A 151 1.34 17.07 1.47
C LYS A 151 0.92 15.66 1.06
N LEU A 152 1.81 14.91 0.43
CA LEU A 152 1.56 13.53 0.02
C LEU A 152 1.38 12.59 1.22
N GLY A 153 2.21 12.73 2.26
CA GLY A 153 2.10 11.95 3.50
C GLY A 153 0.77 12.19 4.20
N ARG A 154 0.33 13.44 4.30
CA ARG A 154 -0.99 13.80 4.86
C ARG A 154 -2.14 13.22 4.04
N PHE A 155 -2.02 13.23 2.72
CA PHE A 155 -2.98 12.58 1.82
C PHE A 155 -3.02 11.06 2.07
N ALA A 156 -1.87 10.40 2.13
CA ALA A 156 -1.75 8.97 2.38
C ALA A 156 -2.35 8.60 3.75
N LEU A 157 -2.06 9.38 4.80
CA LEU A 157 -2.63 9.20 6.14
C LEU A 157 -4.15 9.30 6.14
N ARG A 158 -4.73 10.34 5.51
CA ARG A 158 -6.19 10.51 5.44
C ARG A 158 -6.84 9.32 4.74
N ARG A 159 -6.27 8.88 3.62
CA ARG A 159 -6.77 7.73 2.85
C ARG A 159 -6.68 6.43 3.66
N ALA A 160 -5.55 6.18 4.32
CA ALA A 160 -5.34 5.01 5.18
C ALA A 160 -6.32 4.97 6.35
N LYS A 161 -6.63 6.12 6.99
CA LYS A 161 -7.65 6.22 8.04
C LYS A 161 -9.04 5.86 7.49
N ASN A 162 -9.42 6.42 6.34
CA ASN A 162 -10.72 6.14 5.72
C ASN A 162 -10.88 4.65 5.32
N ARG A 163 -9.76 3.99 4.98
CA ARG A 163 -9.73 2.56 4.64
C ARG A 163 -9.48 1.64 5.85
N GLN A 164 -9.31 2.21 7.05
CA GLN A 164 -9.01 1.47 8.27
C GLN A 164 -7.74 0.60 8.14
N GLU A 165 -6.66 1.18 7.61
CA GLU A 165 -5.36 0.51 7.40
C GLU A 165 -4.35 0.90 8.50
N PRO A 166 -4.41 0.30 9.71
CA PRO A 166 -3.66 0.79 10.88
C PRO A 166 -2.14 0.78 10.69
N ALA A 167 -1.61 -0.21 9.96
CA ALA A 167 -0.18 -0.29 9.65
C ALA A 167 0.29 0.91 8.82
N ILE A 168 -0.47 1.28 7.78
CA ILE A 168 -0.17 2.45 6.94
C ILE A 168 -0.37 3.75 7.73
N VAL A 169 -1.41 3.83 8.57
CA VAL A 169 -1.63 5.00 9.45
C VAL A 169 -0.42 5.23 10.35
N LYS A 170 0.10 4.19 11.00
CA LYS A 170 1.28 4.27 11.86
C LYS A 170 2.51 4.73 11.07
N LYS A 171 2.76 4.11 9.91
CA LYS A 171 3.91 4.45 9.06
C LYS A 171 3.82 5.88 8.53
N ALA A 172 2.67 6.29 7.98
CA ALA A 172 2.47 7.63 7.44
C ALA A 172 2.64 8.71 8.51
N THR A 173 2.16 8.46 9.72
CA THR A 173 2.37 9.38 10.86
C THR A 173 3.86 9.53 11.19
N SER A 174 4.62 8.43 11.19
CA SER A 174 6.07 8.48 11.41
C SER A 174 6.79 9.28 10.31
N VAL A 175 6.43 9.06 9.05
CA VAL A 175 7.04 9.76 7.91
C VAL A 175 6.69 11.25 7.91
N ILE A 176 5.44 11.61 8.23
CA ILE A 176 5.02 13.01 8.38
C ILE A 176 5.88 13.71 9.43
N ARG A 177 6.04 13.10 10.61
CA ARG A 177 6.86 13.68 11.68
C ARG A 177 8.31 13.89 11.24
N HIS A 178 8.91 12.89 10.60
CA HIS A 178 10.26 13.00 10.05
C HIS A 178 10.38 14.17 9.04
N LEU A 179 9.41 14.31 8.13
CA LEU A 179 9.41 15.41 7.16
C LEU A 179 9.17 16.78 7.81
N GLU A 180 8.42 16.83 8.92
CA GLU A 180 8.21 18.07 9.69
C GLU A 180 9.47 18.50 10.44
N GLU A 181 10.36 17.58 10.82
CA GLU A 181 11.65 17.88 11.47
C GLU A 181 12.70 18.51 10.52
N LEU A 182 12.43 18.55 9.22
CA LEU A 182 13.34 19.12 8.21
C LEU A 182 13.18 20.65 8.02
N PHE A 183 12.32 21.30 8.81
CA PHE A 183 12.04 22.74 8.77
C PHE A 183 11.84 23.34 10.16
#